data_AF-A0AA41WZG4-F1
#
_entry.id   AF-A0AA41WZG4-F1
#
_cell.length_a   1.000
_cell.length_b   1.000
_cell.length_c   1.000
_cell.angle_alpha   90.00
_cell.angle_beta   90.00
_cell.angle_gamma   90.00
#
_symmetry.space_group_name_H-M   'P 1'
#
loop_
_entity.id
_entity.type
_entity.pdbx_description
1 polymer ?
#
loop_
_entity_poly.entity_id
_entity_poly.type
_entity_poly.pdbx_seq_one_letter_code
_entity_poly.pdbx_strand_id
1 'polypeptide(L)'
;MGLGLFYRHCRNRRAVLPAVRAALICSTIEDLTKQDEYAGAIWAIVEIDDEEPDRTPERINVSLPRFVLRKLDRFAEKRRETRSGLLARAAVELMAHG
;
A
#
# COMPACT_ATOMS: atom_id res chain seq x y z
N MET A 1 -22.00 20.56 11.17
CA MET A 1 -21.51 19.28 11.72
C MET A 1 -20.68 18.61 10.63
N GLY A 2 -19.39 18.91 10.57
CA GLY A 2 -18.46 18.27 9.64
C GLY A 2 -17.57 17.32 10.42
N LEU A 3 -17.76 16.00 10.22
CA LEU A 3 -16.85 14.98 10.73
C LEU A 3 -15.59 14.99 9.87
N GLY A 4 -14.59 15.79 10.27
CA GLY A 4 -13.25 15.77 9.69
C GLY A 4 -12.29 15.12 10.68
N LEU A 5 -12.14 13.81 10.61
CA LEU A 5 -11.25 13.04 11.47
C LEU A 5 -9.87 12.96 10.80
N PHE A 6 -8.93 13.85 11.17
CA PHE A 6 -7.58 13.82 10.58
C PHE A 6 -6.48 14.17 11.60
N TYR A 7 -5.81 13.14 12.12
CA TYR A 7 -4.44 13.22 12.63
C TYR A 7 -3.78 11.83 12.63
N ARG A 8 -2.61 11.69 11.97
CA ARG A 8 -1.77 10.48 11.96
C ARG A 8 -0.56 10.69 12.89
N HIS A 9 -0.35 9.80 13.85
CA HIS A 9 0.79 9.78 14.76
C HIS A 9 1.85 8.77 14.27
N CYS A 10 3.02 9.25 13.86
CA CYS A 10 4.20 8.42 13.61
C CYS A 10 5.13 8.45 14.83
N ARG A 11 5.40 7.28 15.42
CA ARG A 11 6.19 7.16 16.65
C ARG A 11 7.72 7.08 16.43
N ASN A 12 8.29 7.39 15.26
CA ASN A 12 9.74 7.19 15.08
C ASN A 12 10.47 8.30 14.31
N ARG A 13 11.50 8.87 14.93
CA ARG A 13 12.39 9.87 14.32
C ARG A 13 13.37 9.13 13.39
N ARG A 14 13.17 9.29 12.08
CA ARG A 14 13.90 8.70 10.93
C ARG A 14 13.33 7.39 10.42
N ALA A 15 12.32 7.49 9.57
CA ALA A 15 12.15 6.58 8.45
C ALA A 15 12.30 7.40 7.16
N VAL A 16 13.29 7.06 6.33
CA VAL A 16 13.39 7.53 4.95
C VAL A 16 12.93 6.36 4.09
N LEU A 17 11.70 6.43 3.59
CA LEU A 17 11.14 5.41 2.69
C LEU A 17 11.66 5.64 1.26
N PRO A 18 12.27 4.66 0.59
CA PRO A 18 12.58 4.78 -0.83
C PRO A 18 11.35 4.34 -1.66
N ALA A 19 10.99 5.20 -2.60
CA ALA A 19 10.17 4.93 -3.80
C ALA A 19 8.65 5.26 -3.84
N VAL A 20 8.09 5.97 -2.85
CA VAL A 20 6.98 6.91 -3.09
C VAL A 20 7.23 8.13 -2.22
N ARG A 21 7.61 9.26 -2.83
CA ARG A 21 7.96 10.51 -2.11
C ARG A 21 6.71 11.26 -1.60
N ALA A 22 5.77 10.57 -0.97
CA ALA A 22 4.91 11.21 0.01
C ALA A 22 5.65 11.11 1.34
N ALA A 23 6.51 12.08 1.65
CA ALA A 23 6.97 12.22 3.01
C ALA A 23 5.70 12.39 3.87
N LEU A 24 5.43 11.44 4.76
CA LEU A 24 4.40 11.65 5.77
C LEU A 24 4.90 12.80 6.66
N ILE A 25 4.41 14.01 6.37
CA ILE A 25 4.69 15.18 7.20
C ILE A 25 3.74 15.08 8.39
N CYS A 26 4.31 14.79 9.55
CA CYS A 26 3.58 14.76 10.80
C CYS A 26 3.61 16.17 11.42
N SER A 27 2.44 16.73 11.67
CA SER A 27 2.28 17.95 12.47
C SER A 27 1.93 17.59 13.91
N THR A 28 1.83 18.56 14.81
CA THR A 28 1.22 18.36 16.13
C THR A 28 -0.22 18.89 16.10
N ILE A 29 -1.08 18.43 17.02
CA ILE A 29 -2.45 18.96 17.11
C ILE A 29 -2.40 20.44 17.52
N GLU A 30 -1.43 20.81 18.35
CA GLU A 30 -1.17 22.17 18.81
C GLU A 30 -0.82 23.14 17.68
N ASP A 31 -0.17 22.67 16.62
CA ASP A 31 0.13 23.50 15.44
C ASP A 31 -1.08 23.64 14.51
N LEU A 32 -1.92 22.61 14.44
CA LEU A 32 -3.11 22.62 13.57
C LEU A 32 -4.28 23.38 14.22
N THR A 33 -4.44 23.31 15.54
CA THR A 33 -5.49 24.04 16.29
C THR A 33 -5.37 25.57 16.17
N LYS A 34 -4.20 26.10 15.78
CA LYS A 34 -3.99 27.53 15.55
C LYS A 34 -4.46 28.01 14.17
N GLN A 35 -4.86 27.10 13.29
CA GLN A 35 -5.29 27.46 11.94
C GLN A 35 -6.81 27.53 11.89
N ASP A 36 -7.34 28.65 11.41
CA ASP A 36 -8.79 28.92 11.37
C ASP A 36 -9.57 27.88 10.55
N GLU A 37 -8.91 27.20 9.60
CA GLU A 37 -9.50 26.14 8.79
C GLU A 37 -9.95 24.91 9.61
N TYR A 38 -9.42 24.73 10.84
CA TYR A 38 -9.79 23.63 11.74
C TYR A 38 -10.63 24.08 12.95
N ALA A 39 -11.21 25.29 12.93
CA ALA A 39 -12.02 25.80 14.02
C ALA A 39 -13.26 24.90 14.28
N GLY A 40 -13.39 24.40 15.52
CA GLY A 40 -14.49 23.51 15.90
C GLY A 40 -14.35 22.06 15.41
N ALA A 41 -13.18 21.67 14.88
CA ALA A 41 -12.89 20.29 14.51
C ALA A 41 -12.78 19.37 15.74
N ILE A 42 -13.08 18.09 15.52
CA ILE A 42 -12.85 17.02 16.49
C ILE A 42 -11.60 16.26 16.07
N TRP A 43 -10.69 16.07 17.00
CA TRP A 43 -9.40 15.44 16.75
C TRP A 43 -9.43 13.95 17.12
N ALA A 44 -8.77 13.12 16.31
CA ALA A 44 -8.50 11.72 16.63
C ALA A 44 -7.11 11.35 16.12
N ILE A 45 -6.41 10.51 16.88
CA ILE A 45 -5.05 10.09 16.57
C ILE A 45 -5.07 8.69 15.94
N VAL A 46 -4.46 8.55 14.78
CA VAL A 46 -4.26 7.26 14.10
C VAL A 46 -2.78 6.90 14.16
N GLU A 47 -2.43 5.85 14.88
CA GLU A 47 -1.09 5.27 14.81
C GLU A 47 -0.95 4.48 13.50
N ILE A 48 0.10 4.75 12.73
CA ILE A 48 0.47 3.94 11.57
C ILE A 48 1.84 3.33 11.82
N ASP A 49 1.86 2.01 11.77
CA ASP A 49 3.08 1.26 11.62
C ASP A 49 3.58 1.47 10.20
N ASP A 50 4.66 2.25 10.10
CA ASP A 50 5.35 2.55 8.84
C ASP A 50 6.38 1.46 8.50
N GLU A 51 6.10 0.22 8.93
CA GLU A 51 6.92 -0.93 8.58
C GLU A 51 6.90 -1.07 7.06
N GLU A 52 8.09 -1.15 6.47
CA GLU A 52 8.20 -1.38 5.04
C GLU A 52 7.51 -2.72 4.74
N PRO A 53 6.52 -2.75 3.83
CA PRO A 53 5.82 -3.99 3.51
C PRO A 53 6.86 -5.02 3.08
N ASP A 54 6.80 -6.23 3.65
CA ASP A 54 7.76 -7.28 3.33
C ASP A 54 7.76 -7.52 1.82
N ARG A 55 8.87 -7.16 1.19
CA ARG A 55 9.06 -7.29 -0.27
C ARG A 55 9.62 -8.65 -0.64
N THR A 56 9.86 -9.52 0.34
CA THR A 56 10.36 -10.87 0.13
C THR A 56 9.27 -11.72 -0.50
N PRO A 57 9.48 -12.26 -1.73
CA PRO A 57 8.47 -13.12 -2.33
C PRO A 57 8.30 -14.40 -1.52
N GLU A 58 7.07 -14.68 -1.07
CA GLU A 58 6.73 -15.95 -0.45
C GLU A 58 6.56 -17.05 -1.51
N ARG A 59 7.23 -18.19 -1.32
CA ARG A 59 7.13 -19.33 -2.24
C ARG A 59 5.99 -20.25 -1.83
N ILE A 60 4.96 -20.28 -2.66
CA ILE A 60 3.79 -21.16 -2.46
C ILE A 60 3.80 -22.32 -3.45
N ASN A 61 3.24 -23.46 -3.02
CA ASN A 61 2.96 -24.60 -3.89
C ASN A 61 1.48 -24.58 -4.29
N VAL A 62 1.18 -24.57 -5.58
CA VAL A 62 -0.20 -24.49 -6.10
C VAL A 62 -0.44 -25.54 -7.18
N SER A 63 -1.67 -26.03 -7.26
CA SER A 63 -2.12 -26.90 -8.34
C SER A 63 -2.86 -26.09 -9.39
N LEU A 64 -2.48 -26.23 -10.67
CA LEU A 64 -3.15 -25.57 -11.80
C LEU A 64 -3.55 -26.63 -12.84
N PRO A 65 -4.71 -26.48 -13.51
CA PRO A 65 -5.03 -27.34 -14.64
C PRO A 65 -3.92 -27.27 -15.70
N ARG A 66 -3.50 -28.41 -16.25
CA ARG A 66 -2.37 -28.49 -17.20
C ARG A 66 -2.53 -27.57 -18.41
N PHE A 67 -3.75 -27.38 -18.90
CA PHE A 67 -4.01 -26.49 -20.03
C PHE A 67 -3.82 -25.00 -19.68
N VAL A 68 -4.09 -24.61 -18.44
CA VAL A 68 -3.86 -23.25 -17.93
C VAL A 68 -2.37 -22.99 -17.84
N LEU A 69 -1.60 -23.92 -17.25
CA LEU A 69 -0.15 -23.79 -17.15
C LEU A 69 0.52 -23.60 -18.53
N ARG A 70 0.09 -24.38 -19.54
CA ARG A 70 0.58 -24.21 -20.91
C ARG A 70 0.28 -22.84 -21.53
N LYS A 71 -0.90 -22.29 -21.24
CA LYS A 71 -1.29 -20.94 -21.72
C LYS A 71 -0.46 -19.87 -21.00
N LEU A 72 -0.27 -20.03 -19.69
CA LEU A 72 0.55 -19.16 -18.86
C LEU A 72 1.98 -19.07 -19.41
N ASP A 73 2.62 -20.22 -19.65
CA ASP A 73 4.00 -20.30 -20.15
C ASP A 73 4.17 -19.57 -21.47
N ARG A 74 3.28 -19.86 -22.44
CA ARG A 74 3.30 -19.19 -23.74
C ARG A 74 3.11 -17.67 -23.63
N PHE A 75 2.28 -17.22 -22.69
CA PHE A 75 2.00 -15.80 -22.52
C PHE A 75 3.19 -15.08 -21.85
N ALA A 76 3.79 -15.71 -20.85
CA ALA A 76 4.97 -15.24 -20.14
C ALA A 76 6.19 -15.14 -21.07
N GLU A 77 6.45 -16.18 -21.87
CA GLU A 77 7.53 -16.21 -22.87
C GLU A 77 7.44 -15.05 -23.86
N LYS A 78 6.25 -14.82 -24.44
CA LYS A 78 6.02 -13.74 -25.41
C LYS A 78 6.29 -12.34 -24.85
N ARG A 79 6.12 -12.15 -23.54
CA ARG A 79 6.29 -10.86 -22.84
C ARG A 79 7.62 -10.76 -22.11
N ARG A 80 8.44 -11.81 -22.12
CA ARG A 80 9.64 -11.93 -21.28
C ARG A 80 9.33 -11.71 -19.79
N GLU A 81 8.18 -12.19 -19.35
CA GLU A 81 7.74 -12.19 -17.94
C GLU A 81 8.01 -13.55 -17.29
N THR A 82 8.08 -13.59 -15.95
CA THR A 82 8.10 -14.84 -15.19
C THR A 82 6.68 -15.31 -14.89
N ARG A 83 6.50 -16.62 -14.63
CA ARG A 83 5.20 -17.18 -14.20
C ARG A 83 4.64 -16.48 -12.96
N SER A 84 5.48 -16.31 -11.94
CA SER A 84 5.10 -15.67 -10.67
C SER A 84 4.76 -14.19 -10.86
N GLY A 85 5.53 -13.45 -11.65
CA GLY A 85 5.24 -12.04 -11.97
C GLY A 85 3.91 -11.88 -12.71
N LEU A 86 3.65 -12.73 -13.71
CA LEU A 86 2.39 -12.73 -14.45
C LEU A 86 1.19 -13.03 -13.56
N LEU A 87 1.29 -14.06 -12.71
CA LEU A 87 0.22 -14.43 -11.77
C LEU A 87 -0.03 -13.32 -10.74
N ALA A 88 1.02 -12.73 -10.18
CA ALA A 88 0.90 -11.64 -9.22
C ALA A 88 0.21 -10.41 -9.84
N ARG A 89 0.62 -9.99 -11.05
CA ARG A 89 -0.02 -8.88 -11.77
C ARG A 89 -1.50 -9.15 -12.05
N ALA A 90 -1.81 -10.34 -12.58
CA ALA A 90 -3.18 -10.71 -12.89
C ALA A 90 -4.07 -10.74 -11.63
N ALA A 91 -3.55 -11.19 -10.49
CA ALA A 91 -4.27 -11.19 -9.22
C ALA A 91 -4.55 -9.76 -8.73
N VAL A 92 -3.56 -8.86 -8.79
CA VAL A 92 -3.74 -7.44 -8.42
C VAL A 92 -4.77 -6.76 -9.32
N GLU A 93 -4.68 -6.97 -10.64
CA GLU A 93 -5.67 -6.45 -11.61
C GLU A 93 -7.09 -6.98 -11.30
N LEU A 94 -7.23 -8.26 -10.98
CA LEU A 94 -8.51 -8.86 -10.63
C LEU A 94 -9.09 -8.27 -9.33
N MET A 95 -8.27 -8.11 -8.28
CA MET A 95 -8.72 -7.57 -6.99
C MET A 95 -9.07 -6.07 -7.06
N ALA A 96 -8.42 -5.31 -7.94
CA ALA A 96 -8.72 -3.88 -8.12
C ALA A 96 -10.07 -3.62 -8.81
N HIS A 97 -10.59 -4.61 -9.54
CA HIS A 97 -11.86 -4.54 -10.26
C HIS A 97 -12.93 -5.50 -9.72
N GLY A 98 -12.68 -6.09 -8.55
CA GLY A 98 -13.57 -7.05 -7.87
C GLY A 98 -14.49 -6.41 -6.84
#